data_AF-A0A6B3FCH8-F1
#
_entry.id   AF-A0A6B3FCH8-F1
#
_cell.length_a   1.000
_cell.length_b   1.000
_cell.length_c   1.000
_cell.angle_alpha   90.00
_cell.angle_beta   90.00
_cell.angle_gamma   90.00
#
_symmetry.space_group_name_H-M   'P 1'
#
loop_
_entity.id
_entity.type
_entity.pdbx_description
1 polymer ?
#
loop_
_entity_poly.entity_id
_entity_poly.type
_entity_poly.pdbx_seq_one_letter_code
_entity_poly.pdbx_strand_id
1 'polypeptide(L)'
;MDLRDKAALVTGGAGGIGEAAAGALLAEGAKVAIVDISAAALAETAAALGAEDGRLLTIAADVSKEDDVKAYVQATVDAFGTIDVFFNNAGIEGRVAPLVEQEVEDLDRVLAVNVRGS
;
A
#
# COMPACT_ATOMS: atom_id res chain seq x y z
N MET A 1 -11.76 13.89 -9.48
CA MET A 1 -12.19 14.51 -8.19
C MET A 1 -11.05 15.42 -7.77
N ASP A 2 -11.29 16.66 -7.36
CA ASP A 2 -10.16 17.53 -6.97
C ASP A 2 -9.49 17.01 -5.68
N LEU A 3 -8.31 16.40 -5.82
CA LEU A 3 -7.50 15.86 -4.72
C LEU A 3 -6.20 16.65 -4.51
N ARG A 4 -6.14 17.89 -5.03
CA ARG A 4 -4.97 18.74 -4.87
C ARG A 4 -4.61 18.89 -3.39
N ASP A 5 -3.34 18.64 -3.09
CA ASP A 5 -2.74 18.67 -1.75
C ASP A 5 -3.31 17.69 -0.73
N LYS A 6 -4.22 16.79 -1.14
CA LYS A 6 -4.68 15.69 -0.30
C LYS A 6 -3.62 14.61 -0.20
N ALA A 7 -3.47 14.05 1.00
CA ALA A 7 -2.53 12.97 1.25
C ALA A 7 -3.24 11.62 1.15
N ALA A 8 -2.77 10.75 0.26
CA ALA A 8 -3.28 9.41 0.08
C ALA A 8 -2.21 8.37 0.45
N LEU A 9 -2.62 7.34 1.18
CA LEU A 9 -1.81 6.19 1.55
C LEU A 9 -2.37 4.95 0.88
N VAL A 10 -1.55 4.24 0.11
CA VAL A 10 -1.96 3.06 -0.66
C VAL A 10 -1.10 1.87 -0.27
N THR A 11 -1.69 0.81 0.28
CA THR A 11 -0.98 -0.44 0.56
C THR A 11 -1.05 -1.41 -0.63
N GLY A 12 -0.02 -2.24 -0.82
CA GLY A 12 0.13 -3.03 -2.03
C GLY A 12 0.36 -2.14 -3.26
N GLY A 13 0.97 -0.97 -3.04
CA GLY A 13 1.07 0.11 -4.02
C GLY A 13 2.02 -0.19 -5.18
N ALA A 14 2.81 -1.27 -5.08
CA ALA A 14 3.62 -1.78 -6.20
C ALA A 14 2.95 -2.96 -6.94
N GLY A 15 1.72 -3.32 -6.56
CA GLY A 15 0.91 -4.34 -7.25
C GLY A 15 -0.15 -3.71 -8.15
N GLY A 16 -0.56 -4.41 -9.22
CA GLY A 16 -1.33 -3.86 -10.34
C GLY A 16 -2.49 -2.89 -10.00
N ILE A 17 -3.35 -3.21 -9.04
CA ILE A 17 -4.45 -2.30 -8.62
C ILE A 17 -3.92 -1.13 -7.78
N GLY A 18 -2.97 -1.38 -6.87
CA GLY A 18 -2.38 -0.36 -6.02
C GLY A 18 -1.58 0.66 -6.84
N GLU A 19 -0.79 0.21 -7.80
CA GLU A 19 -0.04 1.08 -8.73
C GLU A 19 -0.99 1.93 -9.58
N ALA A 20 -2.03 1.32 -10.15
CA ALA A 20 -3.03 2.03 -10.94
C ALA A 20 -3.78 3.08 -10.11
N ALA A 21 -4.14 2.74 -8.86
CA ALA A 21 -4.78 3.67 -7.94
C ALA A 21 -3.83 4.83 -7.56
N ALA A 22 -2.56 4.53 -7.25
CA ALA A 22 -1.55 5.54 -6.95
C ALA A 22 -1.36 6.51 -8.12
N GLY A 23 -1.24 6.00 -9.35
CA GLY A 23 -1.15 6.83 -10.55
C GLY A 23 -2.39 7.71 -10.78
N ALA A 24 -3.59 7.17 -10.57
CA ALA A 24 -4.83 7.94 -10.69
C ALA A 24 -4.92 9.05 -9.62
N LEU A 25 -4.52 8.76 -8.38
CA LEU A 25 -4.48 9.75 -7.29
C LEU A 25 -3.47 10.87 -7.57
N LEU A 26 -2.27 10.52 -8.03
CA LEU A 26 -1.25 11.49 -8.45
C LEU A 26 -1.74 12.38 -9.59
N ALA A 27 -2.44 11.82 -10.59
CA ALA A 27 -2.99 12.56 -11.72
C ALA A 27 -4.07 13.58 -11.30
N GLU A 28 -4.77 13.33 -10.19
CA GLU A 28 -5.76 14.24 -9.58
C GLU A 28 -5.13 15.25 -8.61
N GLY A 29 -3.80 15.27 -8.49
CA GLY A 29 -3.02 16.25 -7.71
C GLY A 29 -2.76 15.86 -6.25
N ALA A 30 -3.03 14.62 -5.85
CA ALA A 30 -2.74 14.13 -4.51
C ALA A 30 -1.22 13.98 -4.29
N LYS A 31 -0.82 14.02 -3.01
CA LYS A 31 0.45 13.48 -2.52
C LYS A 31 0.20 12.04 -2.13
N VAL A 32 1.01 11.11 -2.63
CA VAL A 32 0.75 9.67 -2.49
C VAL A 32 1.91 8.99 -1.78
N ALA A 33 1.61 8.23 -0.74
CA ALA A 33 2.52 7.26 -0.14
C ALA A 33 2.10 5.87 -0.61
N ILE A 34 3.03 5.13 -1.22
CA ILE A 34 2.84 3.73 -1.58
C ILE A 34 3.61 2.84 -0.62
N VAL A 35 2.91 1.83 -0.09
CA VAL A 35 3.46 0.82 0.82
C VAL A 35 3.43 -0.52 0.13
N ASP A 36 4.54 -1.25 0.18
CA ASP A 36 4.63 -2.62 -0.29
C ASP A 36 5.72 -3.39 0.47
N ILE A 37 5.69 -4.72 0.46
CA ILE A 37 6.72 -5.53 1.12
C ILE A 37 8.03 -5.54 0.31
N SER A 38 7.95 -5.30 -1.00
CA SER A 38 9.11 -5.35 -1.90
C SER A 38 9.66 -3.94 -2.17
N ALA A 39 10.81 -3.62 -1.55
CA ALA A 39 11.53 -2.37 -1.83
C ALA A 39 11.95 -2.23 -3.30
N ALA A 40 12.28 -3.35 -3.97
CA ALA A 40 12.63 -3.36 -5.38
C ALA A 40 11.42 -3.00 -6.26
N ALA A 41 10.26 -3.61 -5.99
CA ALA A 41 9.03 -3.31 -6.74
C ALA A 41 8.60 -1.85 -6.52
N LEU A 42 8.71 -1.34 -5.28
CA LEU A 42 8.47 0.08 -4.99
C LEU A 42 9.36 1.02 -5.81
N ALA A 43 10.64 0.68 -5.98
CA ALA A 43 11.56 1.49 -6.79
C ALA A 43 11.17 1.48 -8.28
N GLU A 44 10.77 0.33 -8.81
CA GLU A 44 10.28 0.20 -10.19
C GLU A 44 8.99 0.99 -10.40
N THR A 45 8.00 0.83 -9.51
CA THR A 45 6.74 1.57 -9.56
C THR A 45 6.96 3.08 -9.41
N ALA A 46 7.86 3.53 -8.52
CA ALA A 46 8.17 4.95 -8.38
C ALA A 46 8.77 5.55 -9.67
N ALA A 47 9.65 4.81 -10.34
CA ALA A 47 10.20 5.21 -11.63
C ALA A 47 9.11 5.26 -12.72
N ALA A 48 8.18 4.29 -12.72
CA ALA A 48 7.07 4.24 -13.68
C ALA A 48 6.04 5.36 -13.50
N LEU A 49 5.71 5.70 -12.24
CA LEU A 49 4.73 6.74 -11.92
C LEU A 49 5.22 8.16 -12.21
N GLY A 50 6.54 8.38 -12.28
CA GLY A 50 7.14 9.65 -12.75
C GLY A 50 6.65 10.90 -12.02
N ALA A 51 6.37 10.78 -10.72
CA ALA A 51 5.80 11.87 -9.93
C ALA A 51 6.77 13.05 -9.78
N GLU A 52 6.24 14.26 -9.67
CA GLU A 52 7.02 15.44 -9.28
C GLU A 52 7.65 15.24 -7.89
N ASP A 53 8.83 15.83 -7.70
CA ASP A 53 9.56 15.76 -6.44
C ASP A 53 8.66 16.11 -5.24
N GLY A 54 8.65 15.22 -4.24
CA GLY A 54 7.90 15.40 -3.00
C GLY A 54 6.42 15.04 -3.05
N ARG A 55 5.87 14.60 -4.20
CA ARG A 55 4.48 14.10 -4.28
C ARG A 55 4.34 12.59 -4.15
N LEU A 56 5.43 11.83 -4.26
CA LEU A 56 5.44 10.38 -4.09
C LEU A 56 6.42 9.98 -2.98
N LEU A 57 5.93 9.20 -2.03
CA LEU A 57 6.71 8.56 -0.98
C LEU A 57 6.60 7.04 -1.14
N THR A 58 7.71 6.32 -1.02
CA THR A 58 7.72 4.85 -1.00
C THR A 58 8.15 4.33 0.36
N ILE A 59 7.46 3.31 0.87
CA ILE A 59 7.75 2.73 2.18
C ILE A 59 7.69 1.21 2.08
N ALA A 60 8.83 0.55 2.33
CA ALA A 60 8.89 -0.91 2.38
C ALA A 60 8.39 -1.39 3.76
N ALA A 61 7.26 -2.10 3.80
CA ALA A 61 6.64 -2.55 5.04
C ALA A 61 5.69 -3.74 4.83
N ASP A 62 5.50 -4.55 5.87
CA ASP A 62 4.56 -5.67 5.90
C ASP A 62 3.27 -5.27 6.63
N VAL A 63 2.17 -5.14 5.90
CA VAL A 63 0.86 -4.75 6.48
C VAL A 63 0.34 -5.73 7.52
N SER A 64 0.84 -6.97 7.56
CA SER A 64 0.44 -7.94 8.58
C SER A 64 1.08 -7.70 9.95
N LYS A 65 2.05 -6.79 10.05
CA LYS A 65 2.76 -6.45 11.29
C LYS A 65 2.33 -5.09 11.82
N GLU A 66 1.77 -5.07 13.01
CA GLU A 66 1.23 -3.84 13.61
C GLU A 66 2.28 -2.73 13.78
N ASP A 67 3.53 -3.07 14.09
CA ASP A 67 4.62 -2.10 14.24
C ASP A 67 5.01 -1.47 12.90
N ASP A 68 5.01 -2.26 11.82
CA ASP A 68 5.22 -1.75 10.46
C ASP A 68 4.07 -0.82 10.05
N VAL A 69 2.83 -1.17 10.41
CA VAL A 69 1.63 -0.33 10.19
C VAL A 69 1.77 1.03 10.86
N LYS A 70 2.11 1.05 12.16
CA LYS A 70 2.35 2.30 12.88
C LYS A 70 3.47 3.12 12.23
N ALA A 71 4.54 2.46 11.82
CA ALA A 71 5.69 3.13 11.23
C ALA A 71 5.36 3.79 9.88
N TYR A 72 4.70 3.10 8.95
CA TYR A 72 4.39 3.69 7.64
C TYR A 72 3.29 4.76 7.73
N VAL A 73 2.34 4.63 8.67
CA VAL A 73 1.34 5.67 8.94
C VAL A 73 2.03 6.92 9.45
N GLN A 74 2.92 6.78 10.44
CA GLN A 74 3.67 7.91 10.99
C GLN A 74 4.55 8.57 9.91
N ALA A 75 5.28 7.79 9.13
CA ALA A 75 6.11 8.31 8.05
C ALA A 75 5.29 9.09 7.00
N THR A 76 4.07 8.63 6.69
CA THR A 76 3.16 9.34 5.78
C THR A 76 2.69 10.66 6.38
N VAL A 77 2.32 10.67 7.66
CA VAL A 77 1.93 11.90 8.38
C VAL A 77 3.11 12.86 8.50
N ASP A 78 4.32 12.38 8.76
CA ASP A 78 5.51 13.22 8.85
C ASP A 78 5.85 13.87 7.50
N ALA A 79 5.66 13.13 6.39
CA ALA A 79 5.92 13.63 5.05
C ALA A 79 4.85 14.61 4.54
N PHE A 80 3.57 14.32 4.78
CA PHE A 80 2.46 15.04 4.15
C PHE A 80 1.58 15.85 5.13
N GLY A 81 1.79 15.69 6.44
CA GLY A 81 1.07 16.37 7.51
C GLY A 81 -0.29 15.75 7.87
N THR A 82 -0.83 14.86 7.04
CA THR A 82 -2.14 14.22 7.23
C THR A 82 -2.24 12.93 6.41
N ILE A 83 -3.34 12.18 6.60
CA ILE A 83 -3.82 11.14 5.69
C ILE A 83 -5.30 11.43 5.45
N ASP A 84 -5.64 11.91 4.25
CA ASP A 84 -7.02 12.17 3.84
C ASP A 84 -7.69 10.94 3.21
N VAL A 85 -6.88 10.09 2.56
CA VAL A 85 -7.31 8.86 1.90
C VAL A 85 -6.42 7.72 2.36
N PHE A 86 -7.01 6.63 2.81
CA PHE A 86 -6.30 5.40 3.11
C PHE A 86 -6.92 4.27 2.28
N PHE A 87 -6.18 3.79 1.31
CA PHE A 87 -6.57 2.68 0.44
C PHE A 87 -5.86 1.39 0.86
N ASN A 88 -6.53 0.63 1.74
CA ASN A 88 -6.10 -0.70 2.15
C ASN A 88 -6.33 -1.70 1.01
N ASN A 89 -5.30 -1.89 0.19
CA ASN A 89 -5.35 -2.71 -1.02
C ASN A 89 -4.40 -3.92 -0.98
N ALA A 90 -3.36 -3.92 -0.14
CA ALA A 90 -2.49 -5.07 0.01
C ALA A 90 -3.30 -6.35 0.29
N GLY A 91 -3.07 -7.38 -0.51
CA GLY A 91 -3.80 -8.63 -0.41
C GLY A 91 -3.05 -9.78 -1.07
N ILE A 92 -3.25 -10.98 -0.55
CA ILE A 92 -2.73 -12.23 -1.11
C ILE A 92 -3.87 -13.22 -1.33
N GLU A 93 -3.72 -14.09 -2.33
CA GLU A 93 -4.64 -15.19 -2.59
C GLU A 93 -4.45 -16.35 -1.59
N GLY A 94 -3.24 -16.48 -1.03
CA GLY A 94 -2.88 -17.64 -0.21
C GLY A 94 -2.74 -18.91 -1.04
N ARG A 95 -2.94 -20.07 -0.41
CA ARG A 95 -2.93 -21.37 -1.09
C ARG A 95 -4.26 -21.60 -1.79
N VAL A 96 -4.23 -21.85 -3.10
CA VAL A 96 -5.42 -22.24 -3.87
C VAL A 96 -5.58 -23.76 -3.82
N ALA A 97 -6.42 -24.25 -2.92
CA ALA A 97 -6.72 -25.66 -2.73
C ALA A 97 -8.15 -25.86 -2.20
N PRO A 98 -8.78 -27.04 -2.35
CA PRO A 98 -10.02 -27.39 -1.66
C PRO A 98 -9.94 -27.11 -0.17
N LEU A 99 -11.07 -26.71 0.44
CA LEU A 99 -11.10 -26.30 1.85
C LEU A 99 -10.53 -27.36 2.82
N VAL A 100 -10.74 -28.63 2.52
CA VAL A 100 -10.25 -29.77 3.34
C VAL A 100 -8.74 -30.03 3.20
N GLU A 101 -8.07 -29.35 2.27
CA GLU A 101 -6.63 -29.45 2.01
C GLU A 101 -5.87 -28.19 2.45
N GLN A 102 -6.57 -27.22 3.06
CA GLN A 102 -5.99 -26.00 3.59
C GLN A 102 -5.36 -26.27 4.95
N GLU A 103 -4.18 -25.68 5.18
CA GLU A 103 -3.59 -25.65 6.52
C GLU A 103 -4.07 -24.41 7.29
N VAL A 104 -4.02 -24.46 8.62
CA VAL A 104 -4.40 -23.30 9.45
C VAL A 104 -3.48 -22.11 9.16
N GLU A 105 -2.21 -22.39 8.91
CA GLU A 105 -1.19 -21.41 8.57
C GLU A 105 -1.49 -20.67 7.26
N ASP A 106 -2.08 -21.35 6.27
CA ASP A 106 -2.51 -20.73 5.01
C ASP A 106 -3.62 -19.70 5.27
N LEU A 107 -4.61 -20.08 6.08
CA LEU A 107 -5.71 -19.20 6.48
C LEU A 107 -5.20 -18.02 7.34
N ASP A 108 -4.37 -18.30 8.33
CA ASP A 108 -3.83 -17.28 9.23
C ASP A 108 -3.05 -16.21 8.48
N ARG A 109 -2.28 -16.62 7.47
CA ARG A 109 -1.53 -15.70 6.61
C ARG A 109 -2.46 -14.82 5.78
N VAL A 110 -3.48 -15.39 5.16
CA VAL A 110 -4.48 -14.62 4.40
C VAL A 110 -5.22 -13.64 5.31
N LEU A 111 -5.64 -14.06 6.50
CA LEU A 111 -6.31 -13.20 7.47
C LEU A 111 -5.37 -12.12 8.03
N ALA A 112 -4.08 -12.42 8.19
CA ALA A 112 -3.08 -11.46 8.64
C ALA A 112 -2.91 -10.30 7.64
N VAL A 113 -2.85 -10.60 6.34
CA VAL A 113 -2.69 -9.58 5.30
C VAL A 113 -4.03 -8.92 4.94
N ASN A 114 -5.02 -9.70 4.53
CA ASN A 114 -6.22 -9.20 3.85
C ASN A 114 -7.27 -8.64 4.81
N VAL A 115 -7.18 -8.93 6.11
CA VAL A 115 -8.16 -8.50 7.11
C VAL A 115 -7.52 -7.69 8.21
N ARG A 116 -6.53 -8.25 8.92
CA ARG A 116 -5.86 -7.56 10.04
C ARG A 116 -4.97 -6.42 9.57
N GLY A 117 -4.42 -6.50 8.36
CA GLY A 117 -3.60 -5.44 7.75
C GLY A 117 -4.40 -4.32 7.08
N SER A 118 -5.73 -4.32 7.22
CA SER A 118 -6.64 -3.31 6.66
C SER A 118 -7.28 -2.41 7.72
#